data_AF-A0A403QMT5-F1
#
_entry.id   AF-A0A403QMT5-F1
#
_cell.length_a   1.000
_cell.length_b   1.000
_cell.length_c   1.000
_cell.angle_alpha   90.00
_cell.angle_beta   90.00
_cell.angle_gamma   90.00
#
_symmetry.space_group_name_H-M   'P 1'
#
loop_
_entity.id
_entity.type
_entity.pdbx_description
1 polymer ?
#
loop_
_entity_poly.entity_id
_entity_poly.type
_entity_poly.pdbx_seq_one_letter_code
_entity_poly.pdbx_strand_id
1 'polypeptide(L)'
;MYSSNPLTLLFSILIVFGIIALVLLQNPILSCAVISSLIISCCKPYAHLSFTKFHEQRIPTMKPQYLRFTILAILLYIFTSPGAMADYEGCEYKRQQLEHQLEYALSYNNAHRVAGLQSALRRINEYCTDKRLLTRKENKDAEKQRKVTERLQELEQVRASGKQEKIMNKQAKLDEAREELAEARRELPSRPVQ
;
A
#
# COMPACT_ATOMS: atom_id res chain seq x y z
N MET A 1 33.23 -3.29 -34.38
CA MET A 1 33.47 -2.67 -33.06
C MET A 1 32.49 -1.52 -32.89
N TYR A 2 31.33 -1.76 -32.28
CA TYR A 2 30.38 -0.71 -31.93
C TYR A 2 30.70 -0.30 -30.49
N SER A 3 31.32 0.86 -30.32
CA SER A 3 31.64 1.41 -29.00
C SER A 3 30.33 1.89 -28.38
N SER A 4 29.71 1.05 -27.55
CA SER A 4 28.51 1.42 -26.80
C SER A 4 28.88 2.50 -25.79
N ASN A 5 28.61 3.76 -26.16
CA ASN A 5 28.85 4.91 -25.30
C ASN A 5 28.05 4.70 -23.99
N PRO A 6 28.69 4.69 -22.81
CA PRO A 6 28.01 4.39 -21.55
C PRO A 6 26.85 5.35 -21.28
N LEU A 7 26.92 6.57 -21.83
CA LEU A 7 25.84 7.55 -21.81
C LEU A 7 24.58 7.08 -22.55
N THR A 8 24.69 6.45 -23.72
CA THR A 8 23.50 6.03 -24.49
C THR A 8 22.75 4.88 -23.82
N LEU A 9 23.47 3.99 -23.12
CA LEU A 9 22.88 2.95 -22.28
C LEU A 9 22.15 3.55 -21.05
N LEU A 10 22.74 4.59 -20.44
CA LEU A 10 22.13 5.27 -19.31
C LEU A 10 20.85 6.02 -19.72
N PHE A 11 20.86 6.66 -20.88
CA PHE A 11 19.67 7.33 -21.43
C PHE A 11 18.55 6.34 -21.75
N SER A 12 18.84 5.18 -22.34
CA SER A 12 17.81 4.18 -22.63
C SER A 12 17.20 3.59 -21.35
N ILE A 13 18.03 3.34 -20.33
CA ILE A 13 17.57 2.89 -19.02
C ILE A 13 16.66 3.94 -18.37
N LEU A 14 17.06 5.22 -18.35
CA LEU A 14 16.26 6.30 -17.76
C LEU A 14 14.92 6.49 -18.47
N ILE A 15 14.88 6.34 -19.80
CA ILE A 15 13.63 6.41 -20.57
C ILE A 15 12.69 5.25 -20.19
N VAL A 16 13.22 4.03 -20.07
CA VAL A 16 12.43 2.86 -19.68
C VAL A 16 11.89 3.01 -18.25
N PHE A 17 12.72 3.44 -17.29
CA PHE A 17 12.28 3.69 -15.92
C PHE A 17 11.27 4.85 -15.84
N GLY A 18 11.44 5.91 -16.63
CA GLY A 18 10.52 7.03 -16.70
C GLY A 18 9.14 6.64 -17.23
N ILE A 19 9.09 5.81 -18.28
CA ILE A 19 7.84 5.30 -18.85
C ILE A 19 7.15 4.36 -17.85
N ILE A 20 7.90 3.48 -17.18
CA ILE A 20 7.36 2.59 -16.14
C ILE A 20 6.78 3.41 -14.99
N ALA A 21 7.49 4.44 -14.51
CA ALA A 21 7.01 5.32 -13.46
C ALA A 21 5.73 6.07 -13.86
N LEU A 22 5.67 6.59 -15.09
CA LEU A 22 4.50 7.31 -15.61
C LEU A 22 3.26 6.40 -15.71
N VAL A 23 3.44 5.15 -16.15
CA VAL A 23 2.37 4.16 -16.24
C VAL A 23 1.87 3.74 -14.86
N LEU A 24 2.76 3.58 -13.88
CA LEU A 24 2.41 3.27 -12.49
C LEU A 24 1.69 4.42 -11.79
N LEU A 25 2.00 5.67 -12.15
CA LEU A 25 1.32 6.87 -11.66
C LEU A 25 -0.12 7.01 -12.19
N GLN A 26 -0.42 6.46 -13.36
CA GLN A 26 -1.72 6.62 -14.00
C GLN A 26 -2.70 5.49 -13.70
N ASN A 27 -2.25 4.26 -13.42
CA ASN A 27 -3.15 3.11 -13.21
C ASN A 27 -2.56 2.03 -12.27
N PRO A 28 -2.90 2.02 -10.96
CA PRO A 28 -2.33 1.06 -10.01
C PRO A 28 -2.85 -0.38 -10.16
N ILE A 29 -3.95 -0.58 -10.90
CA ILE A 29 -4.62 -1.90 -11.06
C ILE A 29 -4.06 -2.67 -12.27
N LEU A 30 -3.33 -2.01 -13.18
CA LEU A 30 -2.85 -2.59 -14.44
C LEU A 30 -1.39 -3.08 -14.38
N SER A 31 -0.84 -3.32 -13.18
CA SER A 31 0.57 -3.64 -12.98
C SER A 31 0.92 -5.09 -13.37
N CYS A 32 0.11 -6.08 -13.02
CA CYS A 32 0.47 -7.49 -13.22
C CYS A 32 0.48 -7.91 -14.71
N ALA A 33 -0.48 -7.44 -15.51
CA ALA A 33 -0.59 -7.83 -16.92
C ALA A 33 0.49 -7.16 -17.79
N VAL A 34 0.76 -5.87 -17.56
CA VAL A 34 1.72 -5.09 -18.36
C VAL A 34 3.16 -5.50 -18.04
N ILE A 35 3.46 -5.79 -16.77
CA ILE A 35 4.79 -6.31 -16.38
C ILE A 35 5.03 -7.70 -17.00
N SER A 36 4.02 -8.58 -17.02
CA SER A 36 4.14 -9.89 -17.66
C SER A 36 4.33 -9.76 -19.17
N SER A 37 3.61 -8.86 -19.84
CA SER A 37 3.77 -8.60 -21.28
C SER A 37 5.11 -7.95 -21.66
N LEU A 38 5.66 -7.06 -20.82
CA LEU A 38 7.00 -6.48 -21.05
C LEU A 38 8.10 -7.54 -20.90
N ILE A 39 7.98 -8.43 -19.92
CA ILE A 39 8.93 -9.55 -19.74
C ILE A 39 8.86 -10.50 -20.96
N ILE A 40 7.65 -10.82 -21.44
CA ILE A 40 7.46 -11.66 -22.63
C ILE A 40 7.97 -10.96 -23.91
N SER A 41 7.80 -9.64 -24.04
CA SER A 41 8.30 -8.85 -25.17
C SER A 41 9.83 -8.77 -25.17
N CYS A 42 10.45 -8.62 -24.00
CA CYS A 42 11.91 -8.67 -23.85
C CYS A 42 12.50 -10.08 -24.08
N CYS A 43 11.75 -11.15 -23.83
CA CYS A 43 12.22 -12.52 -24.06
C CYS A 43 12.01 -13.03 -25.51
N LYS A 44 11.15 -12.37 -26.30
CA LYS A 44 10.83 -12.80 -27.68
C LYS A 44 12.01 -12.77 -28.68
N PRO A 45 13.03 -11.88 -28.58
CA PRO A 45 14.20 -11.95 -29.47
C PRO A 45 15.23 -13.01 -29.05
N TYR A 46 15.04 -13.71 -27.93
CA TYR A 46 15.98 -14.75 -27.45
C TYR A 46 15.50 -16.18 -27.73
N ALA A 47 14.32 -16.36 -28.33
CA ALA A 47 13.72 -17.67 -28.56
C ALA A 47 14.29 -18.44 -29.77
N HIS A 48 15.35 -17.94 -30.43
CA HIS A 48 15.97 -18.63 -31.57
C HIS A 48 17.51 -18.70 -31.53
N LEU A 49 18.15 -18.45 -30.38
CA LEU A 49 19.59 -18.74 -30.26
C LEU A 49 19.81 -20.12 -29.66
N SER A 50 20.26 -21.03 -30.52
CA SER A 50 20.66 -22.39 -30.23
C SER A 50 21.75 -22.46 -29.15
N PHE A 51 21.60 -23.51 -28.33
CA PHE A 51 22.14 -23.74 -27.00
C PHE A 51 23.66 -24.01 -26.89
N THR A 52 24.50 -23.64 -27.86
CA THR A 52 25.90 -24.16 -27.91
C THR A 52 27.01 -23.14 -28.18
N LYS A 53 26.82 -21.84 -27.88
CA LYS A 53 27.95 -20.88 -27.79
C LYS A 53 27.71 -19.81 -26.73
N PHE A 54 27.73 -20.22 -25.46
CA PHE A 54 27.72 -19.32 -24.31
C PHE A 54 28.91 -19.65 -23.37
N HIS A 55 30.12 -19.78 -23.93
CA HIS A 55 31.30 -20.12 -23.11
C HIS A 55 32.37 -19.01 -23.05
N GLU A 56 32.09 -17.80 -23.54
CA GLU A 56 33.08 -16.72 -23.41
C GLU A 56 32.43 -15.34 -23.30
N GLN A 57 31.56 -15.15 -22.31
CA GLN A 57 31.29 -13.82 -21.76
C GLN A 57 31.54 -13.84 -20.26
N ARG A 58 32.71 -13.28 -19.93
CA ARG A 58 33.26 -13.11 -18.59
C ARG A 58 32.26 -12.31 -17.73
N ILE A 59 31.44 -13.00 -16.97
CA ILE A 59 30.62 -12.43 -15.89
C ILE A 59 31.60 -11.75 -14.92
N PRO A 60 31.53 -10.42 -14.68
CA PRO A 60 32.35 -9.82 -13.65
C PRO A 60 31.94 -10.44 -12.32
N THR A 61 32.91 -11.03 -11.63
CA THR A 61 32.74 -11.65 -10.32
C THR A 61 32.20 -10.61 -9.33
N MET A 62 30.88 -10.59 -9.12
CA MET A 62 30.30 -9.83 -8.02
C MET A 62 30.87 -10.40 -6.72
N LYS A 63 31.57 -9.56 -5.97
CA LYS A 63 32.19 -9.96 -4.70
C LYS A 63 31.10 -10.52 -3.76
N PRO A 64 31.35 -11.62 -3.04
CA PRO A 64 30.34 -12.34 -2.23
C PRO A 64 29.68 -11.49 -1.14
N GLN A 65 30.32 -10.37 -0.78
CA GLN A 65 29.75 -9.35 0.09
C GLN A 65 28.50 -8.67 -0.49
N TYR A 66 28.43 -8.42 -1.80
CA TYR A 66 27.30 -7.72 -2.42
C TYR A 66 26.06 -8.62 -2.58
N LEU A 67 26.23 -9.93 -2.68
CA LEU A 67 25.14 -10.91 -2.71
C LEU A 67 24.34 -10.91 -1.40
N ARG A 68 25.03 -10.71 -0.27
CA ARG A 68 24.38 -10.63 1.05
C ARG A 68 23.57 -9.34 1.20
N PHE A 69 24.11 -8.22 0.73
CA PHE A 69 23.40 -6.94 0.76
C PHE A 69 22.17 -6.91 -0.16
N THR A 70 22.24 -7.54 -1.35
CA THR A 70 21.07 -7.62 -2.24
C THR A 70 19.97 -8.50 -1.67
N ILE A 71 20.30 -9.65 -1.06
CA ILE A 71 19.32 -10.50 -0.37
C ILE A 71 18.69 -9.76 0.81
N LEU A 72 19.50 -9.06 1.62
CA LEU A 72 19.01 -8.31 2.78
C LEU A 72 18.08 -7.15 2.37
N ALA A 73 18.41 -6.46 1.28
CA ALA A 73 17.58 -5.38 0.74
C ALA A 73 16.23 -5.90 0.20
N ILE A 74 16.22 -7.06 -0.47
CA ILE A 74 14.99 -7.70 -0.94
C ILE A 74 14.11 -8.12 0.24
N LEU A 75 14.70 -8.70 1.28
CA LEU A 75 13.97 -9.10 2.49
C LEU A 75 13.37 -7.89 3.22
N LEU A 76 14.09 -6.77 3.32
CA LEU A 76 13.58 -5.54 3.92
C LEU A 76 12.43 -4.92 3.12
N TYR A 77 12.48 -5.00 1.79
CA TYR A 77 11.43 -4.47 0.92
C TYR A 77 10.09 -5.20 1.06
N ILE A 78 10.12 -6.52 1.31
CA ILE A 78 8.90 -7.34 1.50
C ILE A 78 8.15 -6.95 2.80
N PHE A 79 8.86 -6.47 3.83
CA PHE A 79 8.23 -6.06 5.10
C PHE A 79 7.57 -4.68 5.03
N THR A 80 7.95 -3.82 4.09
CA THR A 80 7.28 -2.55 3.81
C THR A 80 6.12 -2.72 2.82
N SER A 81 5.20 -3.65 3.10
CA SER A 81 3.85 -3.51 2.55
C SER A 81 3.06 -2.67 3.55
N PRO A 82 2.62 -1.45 3.19
CA PRO A 82 1.52 -0.84 3.92
C PRO A 82 0.33 -1.77 3.69
N GLY A 83 0.01 -2.59 4.69
CA GLY A 83 -1.27 -3.27 4.75
C GLY A 83 -2.31 -2.17 4.75
N ALA A 84 -2.87 -1.88 3.58
CA ALA A 84 -4.08 -1.10 3.48
C ALA A 84 -5.15 -1.92 4.18
N MET A 85 -5.26 -1.75 5.49
CA MET A 85 -6.41 -2.20 6.24
C MET A 85 -7.52 -1.23 5.89
N ALA A 86 -8.03 -1.33 4.65
CA ALA A 86 -9.41 -0.96 4.47
C ALA A 86 -10.17 -1.75 5.53
N ASP A 87 -11.05 -1.10 6.27
CA ASP A 87 -12.00 -1.78 7.15
C ASP A 87 -12.92 -2.61 6.23
N TYR A 88 -12.42 -3.79 5.83
CA TYR A 88 -12.93 -4.60 4.73
C TYR A 88 -14.29 -5.17 5.14
N GLU A 89 -15.32 -4.63 4.49
CA GLU A 89 -16.60 -5.24 4.12
C GLU A 89 -17.33 -6.10 5.17
N GLY A 90 -17.78 -5.45 6.24
CA GLY A 90 -18.92 -5.93 7.03
C GLY A 90 -18.61 -7.04 8.06
N CYS A 91 -19.62 -7.33 8.89
CA CYS A 91 -19.47 -8.26 10.00
C CYS A 91 -19.17 -9.70 9.53
N GLU A 92 -19.77 -10.13 8.42
CA GLU A 92 -19.59 -11.47 7.86
C GLU A 92 -18.18 -11.72 7.34
N TYR A 93 -17.61 -10.77 6.59
CA TYR A 93 -16.22 -10.89 6.13
C TYR A 93 -15.26 -11.03 7.31
N LYS A 94 -15.45 -10.21 8.33
CA LYS A 94 -14.64 -10.26 9.55
C LYS A 94 -14.78 -11.59 10.30
N ARG A 95 -15.99 -12.16 10.33
CA ARG A 95 -16.24 -13.49 10.89
C ARG A 95 -15.45 -14.55 10.12
N GLN A 96 -15.57 -14.58 8.79
CA GLN A 96 -14.87 -15.55 7.93
C GLN A 96 -13.33 -15.48 8.09
N GLN A 97 -12.78 -14.27 8.19
CA GLN A 97 -11.33 -14.10 8.43
C GLN A 97 -10.90 -14.69 9.78
N LEU A 98 -11.68 -14.49 10.83
CA LEU A 98 -11.39 -15.08 12.14
C LEU A 98 -11.55 -16.61 12.13
N GLU A 99 -12.54 -17.15 11.41
CA GLU A 99 -12.74 -18.59 11.24
C GLU A 99 -11.55 -19.24 10.52
N HIS A 100 -11.06 -18.61 9.45
CA HIS A 100 -9.88 -19.09 8.75
C HIS A 100 -8.62 -19.06 9.64
N GLN A 101 -8.45 -17.99 10.43
CA GLN A 101 -7.36 -17.93 11.40
C GLN A 101 -7.50 -18.97 12.51
N LEU A 102 -8.73 -19.34 12.87
CA LEU A 102 -9.01 -20.35 13.88
C LEU A 102 -8.65 -21.75 13.35
N GLU A 103 -9.05 -22.08 12.14
CA GLU A 103 -8.67 -23.32 11.45
C GLU A 103 -7.14 -23.46 11.39
N TYR A 104 -6.45 -22.39 11.00
CA TYR A 104 -5.00 -22.34 11.04
C TYR A 104 -4.47 -22.53 12.47
N ALA A 105 -4.98 -21.83 13.47
CA ALA A 105 -4.50 -21.97 14.85
C ALA A 105 -4.69 -23.40 15.42
N LEU A 106 -5.76 -24.10 15.01
CA LEU A 106 -6.03 -25.49 15.37
C LEU A 106 -5.02 -26.45 14.75
N SER A 107 -4.64 -26.28 13.48
CA SER A 107 -3.69 -27.17 12.79
C SER A 107 -2.27 -27.12 13.39
N TYR A 108 -1.90 -26.00 14.02
CA TYR A 108 -0.62 -25.82 14.72
C TYR A 108 -0.73 -25.99 16.25
N ASN A 109 -1.88 -26.48 16.75
CA ASN A 109 -2.13 -26.75 18.18
C ASN A 109 -1.82 -25.57 19.12
N ASN A 110 -2.07 -24.33 18.67
CA ASN A 110 -1.81 -23.13 19.46
C ASN A 110 -3.03 -22.77 20.32
N ALA A 111 -3.15 -23.42 21.48
CA ALA A 111 -4.30 -23.29 22.37
C ALA A 111 -4.61 -21.84 22.80
N HIS A 112 -3.58 -21.04 23.09
CA HIS A 112 -3.77 -19.64 23.48
C HIS A 112 -4.37 -18.81 22.34
N ARG A 113 -3.85 -18.99 21.12
CA ARG A 113 -4.38 -18.30 19.93
C ARG A 113 -5.80 -18.73 19.62
N VAL A 114 -6.09 -20.03 19.72
CA VAL A 114 -7.45 -20.59 19.55
C VAL A 114 -8.43 -19.94 20.52
N ALA A 115 -8.11 -19.87 21.81
CA ALA A 115 -8.99 -19.26 22.82
C ALA A 115 -9.27 -17.78 22.54
N GLY A 116 -8.26 -17.03 22.11
CA GLY A 116 -8.40 -15.63 21.70
C GLY A 116 -9.32 -15.45 20.49
N LEU A 117 -9.15 -16.29 19.46
CA LEU A 117 -9.95 -16.28 18.24
C LEU A 117 -11.41 -16.67 18.49
N GLN A 118 -11.65 -17.70 19.31
CA GLN A 118 -13.01 -18.08 19.73
C GLN A 118 -13.71 -16.96 20.50
N SER A 119 -12.98 -16.28 21.39
CA SER A 119 -13.50 -15.11 22.12
C SER A 119 -13.83 -13.95 21.17
N ALA A 120 -13.01 -13.73 20.13
CA ALA A 120 -13.26 -12.72 19.13
C ALA A 120 -14.50 -13.06 18.26
N LEU A 121 -14.65 -14.32 17.85
CA LEU A 121 -15.83 -14.80 17.13
C LEU A 121 -17.12 -14.61 17.93
N ARG A 122 -17.10 -14.95 19.24
CA ARG A 122 -18.24 -14.69 20.13
C ARG A 122 -18.63 -13.22 20.14
N ARG A 123 -17.65 -12.32 20.27
CA ARG A 123 -17.91 -10.87 20.23
C ARG A 123 -18.47 -10.39 18.90
N ILE A 124 -18.03 -10.95 17.77
CA ILE A 124 -18.62 -10.62 16.47
C ILE A 124 -20.09 -11.03 16.43
N ASN A 125 -20.38 -12.27 16.83
CA ASN A 125 -21.75 -12.79 16.82
C ASN A 125 -22.69 -12.02 17.78
N GLU A 126 -22.16 -11.53 18.91
CA GLU A 126 -22.96 -10.79 19.90
C GLU A 126 -23.13 -9.30 19.55
N TYR A 127 -22.10 -8.65 19.02
CA TYR A 127 -22.06 -7.17 18.95
C TYR A 127 -21.89 -6.60 17.55
N CYS A 128 -21.44 -7.38 16.58
CA CYS A 128 -21.23 -6.89 15.22
C CYS A 128 -22.56 -6.87 14.49
N THR A 129 -22.98 -5.69 14.08
CA THR A 129 -24.05 -5.50 13.09
C THR A 129 -23.58 -4.46 12.09
N ASP A 130 -23.92 -4.62 10.81
CA ASP A 130 -23.50 -3.68 9.78
C ASP A 130 -24.03 -2.27 10.05
N LYS A 131 -25.21 -2.16 10.67
CA LYS A 131 -25.76 -0.89 11.17
C LYS A 131 -24.84 -0.23 12.20
N ARG A 132 -24.32 -0.97 13.19
CA ARG A 132 -23.38 -0.41 14.18
C ARG A 132 -22.04 -0.02 13.55
N LEU A 133 -21.57 -0.77 12.55
CA LEU A 133 -20.38 -0.40 11.78
C LEU A 133 -20.61 0.90 11.01
N LEU A 134 -21.76 1.05 10.35
CA LEU A 134 -22.15 2.28 9.67
C LEU A 134 -22.22 3.46 10.64
N THR A 135 -22.95 3.33 11.75
CA THR A 135 -23.04 4.40 12.77
C THR A 135 -21.66 4.79 13.31
N ARG A 136 -20.74 3.84 13.48
CA ARG A 136 -19.37 4.14 13.89
C ARG A 136 -18.63 4.98 12.84
N LYS A 137 -18.79 4.65 11.56
CA LYS A 137 -18.20 5.40 10.45
C LYS A 137 -18.81 6.79 10.31
N GLU A 138 -20.12 6.92 10.44
CA GLU A 138 -20.84 8.20 10.45
C GLU A 138 -20.39 9.09 11.61
N ASN A 139 -20.27 8.53 12.81
CA ASN A 139 -19.75 9.25 13.97
C ASN A 139 -18.30 9.72 13.75
N LYS A 140 -17.46 8.89 13.10
CA LYS A 140 -16.08 9.25 12.74
C LYS A 140 -16.07 10.41 11.73
N ASP A 141 -16.90 10.37 10.69
CA ASP A 141 -17.04 11.49 9.73
C ASP A 141 -17.47 12.78 10.46
N ALA A 142 -18.50 12.71 11.30
CA ALA A 142 -18.98 13.85 12.08
C ALA A 142 -17.89 14.43 13.01
N GLU A 143 -17.12 13.57 13.68
CA GLU A 143 -15.99 13.99 14.51
C GLU A 143 -14.90 14.70 13.69
N LYS A 144 -14.51 14.14 12.54
CA LYS A 144 -13.52 14.76 11.64
C LYS A 144 -14.02 16.08 11.07
N GLN A 145 -15.31 16.17 10.74
CA GLN A 145 -15.93 17.41 10.28
C GLN A 145 -15.82 18.51 11.34
N ARG A 146 -16.10 18.18 12.61
CA ARG A 146 -15.91 19.11 13.74
C ARG A 146 -14.46 19.55 13.90
N LYS A 147 -13.50 18.62 13.78
CA LYS A 147 -12.06 18.92 13.85
C LYS A 147 -11.64 19.90 12.74
N VAL A 148 -12.15 19.75 11.52
CA VAL A 148 -11.91 20.72 10.44
C VAL A 148 -12.45 22.10 10.80
N THR A 149 -13.68 22.19 11.31
CA THR A 149 -14.27 23.47 11.75
C THR A 149 -13.44 24.12 12.87
N GLU A 150 -12.98 23.35 13.85
CA GLU A 150 -12.13 23.85 14.93
C GLU A 150 -10.79 24.40 14.39
N ARG A 151 -10.10 23.64 13.52
CA ARG A 151 -8.83 24.09 12.91
C ARG A 151 -9.00 25.32 12.02
N LEU A 152 -10.12 25.46 11.33
CA LEU A 152 -10.46 26.68 10.58
C LEU A 152 -10.57 27.88 11.52
N GLN A 153 -11.27 27.76 12.65
CA GLN A 153 -11.41 28.83 13.62
C GLN A 153 -10.06 29.22 14.24
N GLU A 154 -9.24 28.24 14.61
CA GLU A 154 -7.89 28.50 15.14
C GLU A 154 -6.99 29.22 14.12
N LEU A 155 -7.10 28.86 12.84
CA LEU A 155 -6.36 29.52 11.77
C LEU A 155 -6.80 30.99 11.63
N GLU A 156 -8.10 31.25 11.67
CA GLU A 156 -8.66 32.60 11.58
C GLU A 156 -8.20 33.49 12.75
N GLN A 157 -8.17 32.95 13.96
CA GLN A 157 -7.67 33.66 15.14
C GLN A 157 -6.20 34.07 15.01
N VAL A 158 -5.34 33.20 14.45
CA VAL A 158 -3.91 33.53 14.31
C VAL A 158 -3.63 34.42 13.11
N ARG A 159 -4.49 34.44 12.08
CA ARG A 159 -4.38 35.38 10.96
C ARG A 159 -4.44 36.83 11.42
N ALA A 160 -5.30 37.14 12.40
CA ALA A 160 -5.36 38.46 13.01
C ALA A 160 -4.05 38.89 13.70
N SER A 161 -3.22 37.94 14.14
CA SER A 161 -1.94 38.23 14.82
C SER A 161 -0.75 38.50 13.87
N GLY A 162 -0.89 38.22 12.57
CA GLY A 162 0.15 38.45 11.55
C GLY A 162 1.43 37.60 11.67
N LYS A 163 1.52 36.66 12.62
CA LYS A 163 2.71 35.82 12.81
C LYS A 163 2.74 34.70 11.76
N GLN A 164 3.52 34.89 10.70
CA GLN A 164 3.57 33.99 9.55
C GLN A 164 3.84 32.52 9.91
N GLU A 165 4.78 32.25 10.80
CA GLU A 165 5.08 30.88 11.27
C GLU A 165 3.86 30.20 11.91
N LYS A 166 3.11 30.93 12.74
CA LYS A 166 1.90 30.40 13.39
C LYS A 166 0.79 30.14 12.38
N ILE A 167 0.64 31.03 11.40
CA ILE A 167 -0.33 30.87 10.31
C ILE A 167 0.00 29.61 9.51
N MET A 168 1.26 29.40 9.13
CA MET A 168 1.71 28.21 8.41
C MET A 168 1.46 26.92 9.20
N ASN A 169 1.77 26.90 10.50
CA ASN A 169 1.54 25.73 11.35
C ASN A 169 0.04 25.39 11.46
N LYS A 170 -0.83 26.40 11.66
CA LYS A 170 -2.28 26.20 11.72
C LYS A 170 -2.87 25.78 10.38
N GLN A 171 -2.34 26.30 9.27
CA GLN A 171 -2.73 25.88 7.92
C GLN A 171 -2.39 24.39 7.68
N ALA A 172 -1.17 23.96 8.04
CA ALA A 172 -0.77 22.56 7.91
C ALA A 172 -1.69 21.61 8.71
N LYS A 173 -2.04 21.99 9.95
CA LYS A 173 -2.99 21.22 10.80
C LYS A 173 -4.41 21.18 10.25
N LEU A 174 -4.83 22.24 9.56
CA LEU A 174 -6.11 22.27 8.87
C LEU A 174 -6.10 21.32 7.67
N ASP A 175 -5.02 21.30 6.90
CA ASP A 175 -4.90 20.44 5.73
C ASP A 175 -4.82 18.96 6.14
N GLU A 176 -4.09 18.63 7.21
CA GLU A 176 -4.11 17.30 7.84
C GLU A 176 -5.53 16.90 8.27
N ALA A 177 -6.27 17.78 8.95
CA ALA A 177 -7.64 17.49 9.37
C ALA A 177 -8.60 17.27 8.17
N ARG A 178 -8.37 17.97 7.06
CA ARG A 178 -9.14 17.78 5.81
C ARG A 178 -8.83 16.44 5.16
N GLU A 179 -7.57 16.01 5.20
CA GLU A 179 -7.16 14.70 4.70
C GLU A 179 -7.78 13.57 5.53
N GLU A 180 -7.73 13.67 6.85
CA GLU A 180 -8.39 12.71 7.76
C GLU A 180 -9.92 12.65 7.54
N LEU A 181 -10.56 13.79 7.27
CA LEU A 181 -11.98 13.84 6.92
C LEU A 181 -12.25 13.15 5.57
N ALA A 182 -11.42 13.42 4.56
CA ALA A 182 -11.55 12.77 3.26
C ALA A 182 -11.38 11.24 3.37
N GLU A 183 -10.47 10.78 4.22
CA GLU A 183 -10.30 9.36 4.52
C GLU A 183 -11.54 8.77 5.22
N ALA A 184 -12.06 9.42 6.25
CA ALA A 184 -13.28 8.98 6.92
C ALA A 184 -14.48 8.87 5.96
N ARG A 185 -14.59 9.80 4.99
CA ARG A 185 -15.63 9.76 3.95
C ARG A 185 -15.46 8.62 2.95
N ARG A 186 -14.22 8.22 2.66
CA ARG A 186 -13.95 7.04 1.81
C ARG A 186 -14.36 5.73 2.49
N GLU A 187 -14.41 5.70 3.82
CA GLU A 187 -14.86 4.52 4.58
C GLU A 187 -16.38 4.36 4.60
N LEU A 188 -17.14 5.44 4.35
CA LEU A 188 -18.60 5.40 4.27
C LEU A 188 -19.05 4.63 3.01
N PRO A 189 -20.12 3.82 3.11
CA PRO A 189 -20.63 3.11 1.95
C PRO A 189 -21.15 4.11 0.90
N SER A 190 -20.83 3.85 -0.37
CA SER A 190 -21.29 4.67 -1.51
C SER A 190 -22.77 4.43 -1.89
N ARG A 191 -23.44 3.45 -1.26
CA ARG A 191 -24.88 3.17 -1.42
C ARG A 191 -25.58 3.09 -0.05
N PRO A 192 -26.86 3.50 0.03
CA PRO A 192 -27.64 3.33 1.26
C PRO A 192 -27.75 1.85 1.61
N VAL A 193 -27.41 1.53 2.86
CA VAL A 193 -27.68 0.21 3.44
C VAL A 193 -29.20 0.15 3.68
N GLN A 194 -29.89 -0.69 2.91
CA GLN A 194 -31.33 -0.93 3.01
C GLN A 194 -31.65 -1.86 4.18
#